data_AF-A0A368YD96-F1
#
_entry.id   AF-A0A368YD96-F1
#
_cell.length_a   1.000
_cell.length_b   1.000
_cell.length_c   1.000
_cell.angle_alpha   90.00
_cell.angle_beta   90.00
_cell.angle_gamma   90.00
#
_symmetry.space_group_name_H-M   'P 1'
#
loop_
_entity.id
_entity.type
_entity.pdbx_description
1 polymer ?
#
loop_
_entity_poly.entity_id
_entity_poly.type
_entity_poly.pdbx_seq_one_letter_code
_entity_poly.pdbx_strand_id
1 'polypeptide(L)'
;MGFPPKEFLTVSELAARWERAPLQIIDWAMSGKLELMVSLTEAEFQGGEEADYAAVRAGHVRPLFRDAGDAERFVMIRRARPPGSDKPLSIVHPAEGVRVLSTDVLIRTTEIERFEEENSLVRRVVVGPGAPTRHSWERFYVEMCCRIFHDGLPDTQTELVEVMQDWIMDDPNWGEAPDPSTIRKKVKVVWQRLKPD
;
A
#
# COMPACT_ATOMS: atom_id res chain seq x y z
N MET A 1 -14.76 16.01 -2.54
CA MET A 1 -13.67 17.02 -2.50
C MET A 1 -12.38 16.25 -2.26
N GLY A 2 -11.43 16.27 -3.19
CA GLY A 2 -10.19 15.50 -3.06
C GLY A 2 -9.18 16.25 -2.22
N PHE A 3 -8.65 15.63 -1.16
CA PHE A 3 -7.49 16.14 -0.45
C PHE A 3 -6.22 15.85 -1.26
N PRO A 4 -5.17 16.67 -1.15
CA PRO A 4 -3.87 16.34 -1.74
C PRO A 4 -3.37 15.00 -1.18
N PRO A 5 -2.63 14.20 -1.97
CA PRO A 5 -2.04 12.96 -1.49
C PRO A 5 -1.03 13.24 -0.38
N LYS A 6 -0.82 12.25 0.50
CA LYS A 6 0.27 12.33 1.49
C LYS A 6 1.62 12.31 0.76
N GLU A 7 2.51 13.22 1.11
CA GLU A 7 3.90 13.27 0.59
C GLU A 7 4.81 12.23 1.26
N PHE A 8 4.48 11.88 2.50
CA PHE A 8 5.26 10.97 3.33
C PHE A 8 4.35 9.93 3.97
N LEU A 9 4.86 8.70 4.08
CA LEU A 9 4.29 7.65 4.91
C LEU A 9 5.32 7.20 5.93
N THR A 10 4.85 6.87 7.13
CA THR A 10 5.68 6.17 8.11
C THR A 10 5.94 4.74 7.67
N VAL A 11 6.98 4.12 8.25
CA VAL A 11 7.27 2.68 8.05
C VAL A 11 6.05 1.81 8.39
N SER A 12 5.32 2.16 9.45
CA SER A 12 4.14 1.39 9.89
C SER A 12 2.96 1.51 8.92
N GLU A 13 2.70 2.71 8.38
CA GLU A 13 1.67 2.91 7.36
C GLU A 13 1.99 2.14 6.07
N LEU A 14 3.25 2.17 5.63
CA LEU A 14 3.70 1.44 4.44
C LEU A 14 3.63 -0.08 4.65
N ALA A 15 4.04 -0.56 5.83
CA ALA A 15 3.95 -1.96 6.20
C ALA A 15 2.50 -2.47 6.17
N ALA A 16 1.55 -1.67 6.69
CA ALA A 16 0.12 -1.97 6.60
C ALA A 16 -0.38 -1.98 5.15
N ARG A 17 0.01 -0.99 4.33
CA ARG A 17 -0.35 -0.90 2.91
C ARG A 17 0.10 -2.12 2.10
N TRP A 18 1.27 -2.67 2.41
CA TRP A 18 1.84 -3.81 1.68
C TRP A 18 1.59 -5.17 2.35
N GLU A 19 0.86 -5.21 3.47
CA GLU A 19 0.63 -6.43 4.25
C GLU A 19 1.96 -7.13 4.62
N ARG A 20 2.90 -6.34 5.16
CA ARG A 20 4.23 -6.79 5.60
C ARG A 20 4.52 -6.35 7.03
N ALA A 21 5.50 -6.99 7.65
CA ALA A 21 6.04 -6.54 8.93
C ALA A 21 6.86 -5.25 8.74
N PRO A 22 6.84 -4.29 9.69
CA PRO A 22 7.69 -3.11 9.64
C PRO A 22 9.19 -3.43 9.49
N LEU A 23 9.67 -4.50 10.13
CA LEU A 23 11.07 -4.92 10.00
C LEU A 23 11.43 -5.31 8.56
N GLN A 24 10.50 -5.88 7.80
CA GLN A 24 10.72 -6.22 6.38
C GLN A 24 10.98 -4.98 5.52
N ILE A 25 10.31 -3.85 5.83
CA ILE A 25 10.54 -2.57 5.16
C ILE A 25 11.94 -2.06 5.49
N ILE A 26 12.35 -2.16 6.76
CA ILE A 26 13.69 -1.79 7.21
C ILE A 26 14.76 -2.65 6.55
N ASP A 27 14.54 -3.95 6.36
CA ASP A 27 15.48 -4.84 5.69
C ASP A 27 15.68 -4.45 4.23
N TRP A 28 14.62 -4.06 3.51
CA TRP A 28 14.74 -3.53 2.16
C TRP A 28 15.55 -2.23 2.13
N ALA A 29 15.32 -1.34 3.09
CA ALA A 29 16.11 -0.12 3.22
C ALA A 29 17.58 -0.40 3.57
N MET A 30 17.85 -1.36 4.45
CA MET A 30 19.22 -1.83 4.75
C MET A 30 19.92 -2.40 3.53
N SER A 31 19.17 -3.07 2.64
CA SER A 31 19.68 -3.57 1.36
C SER A 31 19.80 -2.50 0.27
N GLY A 32 19.48 -1.24 0.57
CA GLY A 32 19.56 -0.10 -0.36
C GLY A 32 18.43 -0.04 -1.37
N LYS A 33 17.34 -0.80 -1.18
CA LYS A 33 16.18 -0.79 -2.08
C LYS A 33 15.15 0.30 -1.74
N LEU A 34 15.21 0.83 -0.53
CA LEU A 34 14.35 1.91 -0.05
C LEU A 34 15.19 2.96 0.67
N GLU A 35 14.96 4.22 0.35
CA GLU A 35 15.48 5.35 1.10
C GLU A 35 14.55 5.71 2.25
N LEU A 36 15.09 5.74 3.47
CA LEU A 36 14.40 6.23 4.65
C LEU A 36 14.80 7.66 4.95
N MET A 37 13.86 8.44 5.44
CA MET A 37 14.10 9.76 6.00
C MET A 37 13.66 9.77 7.46
N VAL A 38 14.12 10.79 8.18
CA VAL A 38 13.61 11.16 9.48
C VAL A 38 13.12 12.59 9.45
N SER A 39 12.00 12.88 10.10
CA SER A 39 11.65 14.26 10.43
C SER A 39 12.62 14.79 11.47
N LEU A 40 12.99 16.05 11.32
CA LEU A 40 13.91 16.76 12.18
C LEU A 40 13.20 17.96 12.80
N THR A 41 13.65 18.35 13.99
CA THR A 41 13.17 19.55 14.67
C THR A 41 14.41 20.33 15.09
N GLU A 42 14.53 21.57 14.61
CA GLU A 42 15.63 22.50 14.96
C GLU A 42 17.04 21.90 14.74
N ALA A 43 17.19 21.11 13.67
CA ALA A 43 18.44 20.45 13.34
C ALA A 43 19.30 21.31 12.41
N GLU A 44 20.49 21.66 12.87
CA GLU A 44 21.51 22.33 12.06
C GLU A 44 22.60 21.33 11.66
N PHE A 45 22.93 21.31 10.38
CA PHE A 45 24.00 20.48 9.83
C PHE A 45 25.31 21.27 9.74
N GLN A 46 26.42 20.53 9.73
CA GLN A 46 27.73 21.10 9.44
C GLN A 46 27.67 21.92 8.13
N GLY A 47 27.90 23.23 8.23
CA GLY A 47 27.76 24.16 7.10
C GLY A 47 26.63 25.18 7.28
N GLY A 48 25.85 25.09 8.37
CA GLY A 48 24.75 26.02 8.67
C GLY A 48 23.46 25.74 7.91
N GLU A 49 23.36 24.56 7.27
CA GLU A 49 22.13 24.12 6.61
C GLU A 49 21.13 23.62 7.65
N GLU A 50 19.87 24.05 7.54
CA GLU A 50 18.75 23.53 8.30
C GLU A 50 17.83 22.73 7.38
N ALA A 51 17.20 21.68 7.92
CA ALA A 51 16.23 20.88 7.17
C ALA A 51 15.17 20.28 8.08
N ASP A 52 13.92 20.26 7.62
CA ASP A 52 12.78 19.66 8.33
C ASP A 52 12.79 18.11 8.28
N TYR A 53 13.56 17.55 7.34
CA TYR A 53 13.77 16.12 7.23
C TYR A 53 15.11 15.84 6.56
N ALA A 54 15.65 14.65 6.76
CA ALA A 54 16.88 14.21 6.08
C ALA A 54 16.88 12.71 5.86
N ALA A 55 17.56 12.26 4.79
CA ALA A 55 17.74 10.84 4.54
C ALA A 55 18.67 10.23 5.60
N VAL A 56 18.28 9.07 6.13
CA VAL A 56 18.99 8.36 7.21
C VAL A 56 19.40 6.97 6.77
N ARG A 57 20.51 6.47 7.32
CA ARG A 57 20.89 5.07 7.15
C ARG A 57 19.92 4.18 7.91
N ALA A 58 19.35 3.18 7.24
CA ALA A 58 18.42 2.23 7.84
C ALA A 58 18.98 1.54 9.10
N GLY A 59 20.28 1.22 9.11
CA GLY A 59 20.94 0.63 10.27
C GLY A 59 20.86 1.47 11.55
N HIS A 60 20.74 2.80 11.45
CA HIS A 60 20.59 3.67 12.63
C HIS A 60 19.18 3.61 13.22
N VAL A 61 18.15 3.37 12.41
CA VAL A 61 16.75 3.33 12.84
C VAL A 61 16.23 1.91 13.07
N ARG A 62 16.96 0.88 12.59
CA ARG A 62 16.64 -0.53 12.80
C ARG A 62 16.30 -0.88 14.26
N PRO A 63 16.98 -0.36 15.30
CA PRO A 63 16.64 -0.70 16.69
C PRO A 63 15.19 -0.34 17.11
N LEU A 64 14.56 0.61 16.40
CA LEU A 64 13.17 1.02 16.61
C LEU A 64 12.14 0.00 16.09
N PHE A 65 12.58 -0.97 15.29
CA PHE A 65 11.73 -1.97 14.65
C PHE A 65 12.26 -3.37 14.99
N ARG A 66 11.47 -4.16 15.70
CA ARG A 66 11.81 -5.55 16.05
C ARG A 66 10.59 -6.44 15.89
N ASP A 67 10.83 -7.66 15.40
CA ASP A 67 9.79 -8.69 15.32
C ASP A 67 9.58 -9.40 16.66
N ALA A 68 10.63 -9.48 17.50
CA ALA A 68 10.58 -10.09 18.81
C ALA A 68 11.39 -9.30 19.85
N GLY A 69 10.89 -9.30 21.08
CA GLY A 69 11.44 -8.52 22.19
C GLY A 69 11.08 -7.04 22.14
N ASP A 70 11.62 -6.27 23.07
CA ASP A 70 11.34 -4.84 23.17
C ASP A 70 12.14 -4.06 22.12
N ALA A 71 11.43 -3.28 21.30
CA ALA A 71 12.05 -2.31 20.40
C ALA A 71 12.55 -1.09 21.21
N GLU A 72 13.60 -0.45 20.73
CA GLU A 72 14.07 0.79 21.32
C GLU A 72 13.00 1.87 21.18
N ARG A 73 12.76 2.64 22.25
CA ARG A 73 11.76 3.72 22.23
C ARG A 73 12.20 4.89 21.34
N PHE A 74 13.50 5.09 21.22
CA PHE A 74 14.09 6.12 20.39
C PHE A 74 15.54 5.76 20.04
N VAL A 75 16.08 6.40 19.01
CA VAL A 75 17.51 6.40 18.67
C VAL A 75 18.00 7.83 18.55
N MET A 76 19.32 8.02 18.66
CA MET A 76 19.96 9.32 18.45
C MET A 76 20.64 9.34 17.09
N ILE A 77 20.18 10.21 16.19
CA ILE A 77 20.77 10.41 14.87
C ILE A 77 21.74 11.59 14.94
N ARG A 78 23.00 11.36 14.60
CA ARG A 78 24.05 12.40 14.55
C ARG A 78 24.54 12.71 13.14
N ARG A 79 24.14 11.89 12.18
CA ARG A 79 24.48 12.05 10.77
C ARG A 79 23.29 11.68 9.91
N ALA A 80 22.95 12.57 9.01
CA ALA A 80 21.92 12.37 8.00
C ALA A 80 22.31 13.14 6.74
N ARG A 81 21.65 12.87 5.63
CA ARG A 81 21.88 13.56 4.37
C ARG A 81 20.72 14.55 4.15
N PRO A 82 20.94 15.87 4.36
CA PRO A 82 19.88 16.85 4.15
C PRO A 82 19.50 16.93 2.66
N PRO A 83 18.33 17.50 2.34
CA PRO A 83 17.91 17.71 0.96
C PRO A 83 18.94 18.56 0.20
N GLY A 84 19.23 18.19 -1.04
CA GLY A 84 20.22 18.90 -1.87
C GLY A 84 21.68 18.49 -1.62
N SER A 85 21.95 17.69 -0.58
CA SER A 85 23.28 17.15 -0.34
C SER A 85 23.44 15.73 -0.91
N ASP A 86 24.59 15.49 -1.54
CA ASP A 86 25.00 14.17 -2.04
C ASP A 86 25.60 13.28 -0.95
N LYS A 87 25.98 13.85 0.20
CA LYS A 87 26.73 13.14 1.25
C LYS A 87 26.10 13.34 2.63
N PRO A 88 26.15 12.31 3.51
CA PRO A 88 25.71 12.48 4.89
C PRO A 88 26.60 13.47 5.64
N LEU A 89 25.97 14.53 6.15
CA LEU A 89 26.58 15.55 6.99
C LEU A 89 26.38 15.22 8.47
N SER A 90 27.19 15.82 9.32
CA SER A 90 27.01 15.75 10.77
C SER A 90 25.99 16.77 11.22
N ILE A 91 25.12 16.38 12.15
CA ILE A 91 24.24 17.29 12.87
C ILE A 91 25.07 17.95 13.97
N VAL A 92 25.13 19.29 13.96
CA VAL A 92 25.90 20.09 14.92
C VAL A 92 25.03 20.69 16.02
N HIS A 93 23.74 20.89 15.74
CA HIS A 93 22.73 21.27 16.72
C HIS A 93 21.47 20.40 16.55
N PRO A 94 20.94 19.78 17.63
CA PRO A 94 21.56 19.64 18.95
C PRO A 94 22.83 18.76 18.92
N ALA A 95 23.83 19.07 19.77
CA ALA A 95 25.15 18.44 19.73
C ALA A 95 25.12 16.94 20.07
N GLU A 96 24.17 16.51 20.90
CA GLU A 96 23.92 15.12 21.26
C GLU A 96 23.30 14.30 20.11
N GLY A 97 22.81 14.97 19.06
CA GLY A 97 22.06 14.41 17.95
C GLY A 97 20.55 14.58 18.12
N VAL A 98 19.81 14.31 17.04
CA VAL A 98 18.36 14.38 17.05
C VAL A 98 17.78 13.07 17.56
N ARG A 99 16.86 13.18 18.52
CA ARG A 99 16.07 12.04 19.01
C ARG A 99 15.02 11.68 17.97
N VAL A 100 15.00 10.42 17.56
CA VAL A 100 14.07 9.89 16.54
C VAL A 100 13.28 8.73 17.12
N LEU A 101 11.95 8.80 17.01
CA LEU A 101 11.00 7.72 17.31
C LEU A 101 10.64 6.95 16.03
N SER A 102 9.99 5.80 16.16
CA SER A 102 9.53 5.00 15.01
C SER A 102 8.53 5.76 14.13
N THR A 103 7.76 6.68 14.71
CA THR A 103 6.80 7.55 14.01
C THR A 103 7.46 8.65 13.18
N ASP A 104 8.73 8.94 13.46
CA ASP A 104 9.49 9.99 12.77
C ASP A 104 10.22 9.44 11.55
N VAL A 105 10.20 8.11 11.35
CA VAL A 105 10.83 7.43 10.20
C VAL A 105 9.85 7.39 9.04
N LEU A 106 10.21 8.10 7.98
CA LEU A 106 9.35 8.38 6.83
C LEU A 106 9.94 7.80 5.54
N ILE A 107 9.06 7.50 4.59
CA ILE A 107 9.39 7.19 3.19
C ILE A 107 8.60 8.16 2.31
N ARG A 108 9.24 8.70 1.26
CA ARG A 108 8.53 9.56 0.29
C ARG A 108 7.54 8.74 -0.51
N THR A 109 6.42 9.33 -0.87
CA THR A 109 5.46 8.70 -1.78
C THR A 109 6.10 8.38 -3.14
N THR A 110 6.97 9.24 -3.67
CA THR A 110 7.70 8.96 -4.92
C THR A 110 8.65 7.75 -4.83
N GLU A 111 9.25 7.54 -3.66
CA GLU A 111 10.10 6.37 -3.38
C GLU A 111 9.27 5.08 -3.32
N ILE A 112 8.10 5.17 -2.69
CA ILE A 112 7.12 4.08 -2.62
C ILE A 112 6.66 3.71 -4.03
N GLU A 113 6.23 4.70 -4.83
CA GLU A 113 5.77 4.49 -6.21
C GLU A 113 6.86 3.83 -7.06
N ARG A 114 8.12 4.31 -6.98
CA ARG A 114 9.25 3.68 -7.68
C ARG A 114 9.40 2.21 -7.27
N PHE A 115 9.45 1.94 -5.96
CA PHE A 115 9.62 0.57 -5.46
C PHE A 115 8.45 -0.33 -5.85
N GLU A 116 7.21 0.17 -5.81
CA GLU A 116 6.03 -0.59 -6.22
C GLU A 116 6.05 -0.91 -7.72
N GLU A 117 6.52 0.02 -8.56
CA GLU A 117 6.70 -0.22 -9.99
C GLU A 117 7.79 -1.27 -10.26
N GLU A 118 8.96 -1.13 -9.66
CA GLU A 118 10.10 -2.05 -9.82
C GLU A 118 9.78 -3.49 -9.38
N ASN A 119 8.94 -3.63 -8.35
CA ASN A 119 8.60 -4.92 -7.76
C ASN A 119 7.19 -5.42 -8.16
N SER A 120 6.50 -4.71 -9.07
CA SER A 120 5.14 -5.03 -9.50
C SER A 120 4.14 -5.19 -8.33
N LEU A 121 4.33 -4.40 -7.27
CA LEU A 121 3.47 -4.40 -6.07
C LEU A 121 2.21 -3.58 -6.28
N VAL A 122 2.26 -2.58 -7.16
CA VAL A 122 1.02 -2.14 -7.80
C VAL A 122 0.56 -3.37 -8.56
N ARG A 123 -0.59 -3.95 -8.17
CA ARG A 123 -1.46 -4.51 -9.19
C ARG A 123 -1.75 -3.35 -10.14
N ARG A 124 -0.85 -3.13 -11.11
CA ARG A 124 -1.30 -2.77 -12.43
C ARG A 124 -2.31 -3.88 -12.68
N VAL A 125 -3.60 -3.56 -12.55
CA VAL A 125 -4.52 -4.04 -13.55
C VAL A 125 -3.77 -3.71 -14.83
N VAL A 126 -3.12 -4.71 -15.41
CA VAL A 126 -2.53 -4.60 -16.73
C VAL A 126 -3.77 -4.43 -17.58
N VAL A 127 -4.24 -3.20 -17.68
CA VAL A 127 -4.84 -2.69 -18.88
C VAL A 127 -3.67 -2.69 -19.85
N GLY A 128 -3.35 -3.88 -20.36
CA GLY A 128 -2.67 -3.97 -21.63
C GLY A 128 -3.54 -3.27 -22.67
N PRO A 129 -3.15 -3.25 -23.94
CA PRO A 129 -4.05 -2.86 -25.02
C PRO A 129 -5.16 -3.92 -25.20
N GLY A 130 -5.93 -4.20 -24.15
CA GLY A 130 -7.26 -4.77 -24.19
C GLY A 130 -8.16 -3.65 -23.68
N ALA A 131 -9.15 -3.29 -24.49
CA ALA A 131 -10.14 -2.26 -24.20
C ALA A 131 -10.54 -2.25 -22.70
N PRO A 132 -10.81 -1.07 -22.10
CA PRO A 132 -11.31 -0.99 -20.73
C PRO A 132 -12.41 -2.03 -20.58
N THR A 133 -12.28 -2.94 -19.61
CA THR A 133 -13.25 -4.03 -19.46
C THR A 133 -14.61 -3.38 -19.34
N ARG A 134 -15.42 -3.52 -20.40
CA ARG A 134 -16.67 -2.78 -20.62
C ARG A 134 -17.70 -3.01 -19.50
N HIS A 135 -17.44 -4.01 -18.64
CA HIS A 135 -18.26 -4.42 -17.51
C HIS A 135 -17.46 -4.39 -16.21
N SER A 136 -18.04 -3.81 -15.17
CA SER A 136 -17.49 -3.84 -13.81
C SER A 136 -17.86 -5.16 -13.13
N TRP A 137 -17.06 -6.21 -13.39
CA TRP A 137 -17.24 -7.51 -12.73
C TRP A 137 -17.08 -7.47 -11.21
N GLU A 138 -16.44 -6.44 -10.67
CA GLU A 138 -16.39 -6.21 -9.22
C GLU A 138 -17.79 -5.94 -8.65
N ARG A 139 -18.59 -5.11 -9.33
CA ARG A 139 -19.99 -4.84 -8.94
C ARG A 139 -20.86 -6.09 -9.03
N PHE A 140 -20.61 -6.93 -10.03
CA PHE A 140 -21.25 -8.24 -10.15
C PHE A 140 -21.02 -9.12 -8.92
N TYR A 141 -19.78 -9.21 -8.44
CA TYR A 141 -19.47 -10.02 -7.26
C TYR A 141 -20.03 -9.42 -5.97
N VAL A 142 -20.03 -8.09 -5.83
CA VAL A 142 -20.65 -7.42 -4.67
C VAL A 142 -22.14 -7.71 -4.62
N GLU A 143 -22.86 -7.53 -5.73
CA GLU A 143 -24.30 -7.83 -5.78
C GLU A 143 -24.57 -9.30 -5.46
N MET A 144 -23.81 -10.22 -6.08
CA MET A 144 -23.97 -11.65 -5.83
C MET A 144 -23.77 -11.99 -4.35
N CYS A 145 -22.78 -11.40 -3.68
CA CYS A 145 -22.58 -11.56 -2.24
C CYS A 145 -23.76 -10.99 -1.43
N CYS A 146 -24.25 -9.79 -1.76
CA CYS A 146 -25.39 -9.17 -1.08
C CYS A 146 -26.66 -10.02 -1.22
N ARG A 147 -26.98 -10.51 -2.43
CA ARG A 147 -28.13 -11.38 -2.68
C ARG A 147 -28.03 -12.70 -1.92
N ILE A 148 -26.88 -13.38 -2.00
CA ILE A 148 -26.68 -14.64 -1.26
C ILE A 148 -26.80 -14.42 0.25
N PHE A 149 -26.34 -13.28 0.76
CA PHE A 149 -26.46 -12.94 2.17
C PHE A 149 -27.91 -12.62 2.60
N HIS A 150 -28.66 -11.90 1.77
CA HIS A 150 -30.03 -11.47 2.10
C HIS A 150 -31.09 -12.53 1.79
N ASP A 151 -31.01 -13.16 0.63
CA ASP A 151 -32.03 -14.07 0.08
C ASP A 151 -31.63 -15.55 0.25
N GLY A 152 -30.39 -15.80 0.68
CA GLY A 152 -29.82 -17.13 0.76
C GLY A 152 -29.22 -17.59 -0.57
N LEU A 153 -28.52 -18.73 -0.53
CA LEU A 153 -27.99 -19.36 -1.73
C LEU A 153 -29.13 -20.09 -2.47
N PRO A 154 -29.34 -19.83 -3.78
CA PRO A 154 -30.32 -20.57 -4.58
C PRO A 154 -30.07 -22.08 -4.58
N ASP A 155 -31.10 -22.87 -4.93
CA ASP A 155 -31.00 -24.33 -4.91
C ASP A 155 -30.08 -24.82 -6.03
N THR A 156 -30.13 -24.16 -7.19
CA THR A 156 -29.34 -24.51 -8.36
C THR A 156 -28.41 -23.39 -8.84
N GLN A 157 -27.31 -23.79 -9.49
CA GLN A 157 -26.40 -22.83 -10.14
C GLN A 157 -27.13 -22.02 -11.22
N THR A 158 -28.09 -22.64 -11.90
CA THR A 158 -28.87 -22.01 -12.98
C THR A 158 -29.70 -20.85 -12.45
N GLU A 159 -30.40 -21.04 -11.32
CA GLU A 159 -31.15 -19.96 -10.67
C GLU A 159 -30.25 -18.77 -10.31
N LEU A 160 -29.06 -19.03 -9.75
CA LEU A 160 -28.13 -17.95 -9.44
C LEU A 160 -27.63 -17.22 -10.71
N VAL A 161 -27.51 -17.93 -11.84
CA VAL A 161 -27.17 -17.30 -13.13
C VAL A 161 -28.30 -16.40 -13.63
N GLU A 162 -29.55 -16.85 -13.55
CA GLU A 162 -30.73 -16.09 -13.98
C GLU A 162 -30.91 -14.83 -13.13
N VAL A 163 -30.84 -14.98 -11.81
CA VAL A 163 -30.92 -13.86 -10.84
C VAL A 163 -29.87 -12.79 -11.14
N MET A 164 -28.65 -13.20 -11.46
CA MET A 164 -27.57 -12.26 -11.78
C MET A 164 -27.66 -11.70 -13.21
N GLN A 165 -28.32 -12.39 -14.13
CA GLN A 165 -28.65 -11.87 -15.46
C GLN A 165 -29.70 -10.78 -15.39
N ASP A 166 -30.76 -11.00 -14.62
CA ASP A 166 -31.83 -10.01 -14.40
C ASP A 166 -31.26 -8.74 -13.78
N TRP A 167 -30.41 -8.87 -12.76
CA TRP A 167 -29.72 -7.73 -12.17
C TRP A 167 -28.87 -6.94 -13.17
N ILE A 168 -28.14 -7.63 -14.06
CA ILE A 168 -27.34 -6.97 -15.10
C ILE A 168 -28.24 -6.15 -16.04
N MET A 169 -29.42 -6.66 -16.39
CA MET A 169 -30.37 -5.97 -17.25
C MET A 169 -30.99 -4.74 -16.55
N ASP A 170 -31.13 -4.82 -15.23
CA ASP A 170 -31.71 -3.75 -14.41
C ASP A 170 -30.69 -2.67 -13.97
N ASP A 171 -29.37 -2.94 -13.98
CA ASP A 171 -28.36 -1.96 -13.58
C ASP A 171 -28.04 -0.97 -14.73
N PRO A 172 -28.47 0.31 -14.64
CA PRO A 172 -28.25 1.30 -15.69
C PRO A 172 -26.76 1.63 -15.89
N ASN A 173 -25.90 1.26 -14.95
CA ASN A 173 -24.46 1.52 -14.97
C ASN A 173 -23.62 0.31 -15.41
N TRP A 174 -24.26 -0.81 -15.79
CA TRP A 174 -23.54 -2.02 -16.22
C TRP A 174 -22.97 -1.91 -17.64
N GLY A 175 -23.66 -1.19 -18.52
CA GLY A 175 -23.31 -1.07 -19.94
C GLY A 175 -23.97 -2.15 -20.81
N GLU A 176 -23.28 -2.60 -21.85
CA GLU A 176 -23.79 -3.67 -22.73
C GLU A 176 -23.94 -4.99 -21.94
N ALA A 177 -24.98 -5.78 -22.18
CA ALA A 177 -25.13 -7.06 -21.50
C ALA A 177 -24.11 -8.08 -22.08
N PRO A 178 -23.25 -8.72 -21.26
CA PRO A 178 -22.33 -9.75 -21.74
C PRO A 178 -23.09 -11.03 -22.11
N ASP A 179 -22.46 -11.86 -22.94
CA ASP A 179 -23.04 -13.15 -23.33
C ASP A 179 -23.41 -14.01 -22.10
N PRO A 180 -24.55 -14.72 -22.14
CA PRO A 180 -24.98 -15.62 -21.06
C PRO A 180 -23.91 -16.65 -20.63
N SER A 181 -23.08 -17.09 -21.58
CA SER A 181 -21.97 -18.02 -21.31
C SER A 181 -20.86 -17.41 -20.44
N THR A 182 -20.64 -16.10 -20.54
CA THR A 182 -19.69 -15.35 -19.74
C THR A 182 -20.17 -15.20 -18.31
N ILE A 183 -21.45 -14.86 -18.13
CA ILE A 183 -22.09 -14.76 -16.80
C ILE A 183 -22.04 -16.11 -16.09
N ARG A 184 -22.40 -17.19 -16.80
CA ARG A 184 -22.34 -18.56 -16.27
C ARG A 184 -20.94 -18.93 -15.77
N LYS A 185 -19.89 -18.58 -16.51
CA LYS A 185 -18.49 -18.85 -16.09
C LYS A 185 -18.13 -18.13 -14.79
N LYS A 186 -18.58 -16.87 -14.62
CA LYS A 186 -18.31 -16.07 -13.42
C LYS A 186 -19.04 -16.63 -12.20
N VAL A 187 -20.32 -16.97 -12.35
CA VAL A 187 -21.11 -17.63 -11.30
C VAL A 187 -20.50 -18.97 -10.92
N LYS A 188 -20.07 -19.78 -11.89
CA LYS A 188 -19.49 -21.13 -11.65
C LYS A 188 -18.33 -21.10 -10.65
N VAL A 189 -17.43 -20.12 -10.78
CA VAL A 189 -16.23 -20.02 -9.91
C VAL A 189 -16.62 -19.84 -8.45
N VAL A 190 -17.67 -19.06 -8.17
CA VAL A 190 -18.16 -18.84 -6.81
C VAL A 190 -19.00 -20.02 -6.35
N TRP A 191 -19.88 -20.55 -7.22
CA TRP A 191 -20.73 -21.70 -6.91
C TRP A 191 -19.93 -22.91 -6.42
N GLN A 192 -18.82 -23.25 -7.10
CA GLN A 192 -17.95 -24.37 -6.72
C GLN A 192 -17.29 -24.20 -5.35
N ARG A 193 -17.21 -22.96 -4.82
CA ARG A 193 -16.69 -22.69 -3.48
C ARG A 193 -17.78 -22.75 -2.41
N LEU A 194 -19.02 -22.41 -2.77
CA LEU A 194 -20.17 -22.38 -1.85
C LEU A 194 -20.85 -23.74 -1.70
N LYS A 195 -20.92 -24.51 -2.79
CA LYS A 195 -21.28 -25.94 -2.80
C LYS A 195 -20.11 -26.74 -3.38
N PRO A 196 -19.04 -26.96 -2.59
CA PRO A 196 -18.06 -27.98 -2.95
C PRO A 196 -18.79 -29.33 -2.91
N ASP A 197 -18.63 -30.15 -3.96
CA ASP A 197 -19.16 -31.52 -4.00
C ASP A 197 -18.73 -32.34 -2.78
#